data_AF-A0A9D1WTR8-F1
#
_entry.id   AF-A0A9D1WTR8-F1
#
_cell.length_a   1.000
_cell.length_b   1.000
_cell.length_c   1.000
_cell.angle_alpha   90.00
_cell.angle_beta   90.00
_cell.angle_gamma   90.00
#
_symmetry.space_group_name_H-M   'P 1'
#
loop_
_entity.id
_entity.type
_entity.pdbx_description
1 polymer ?
#
loop_
_entity_poly.entity_id
_entity_poly.type
_entity_poly.pdbx_seq_one_letter_code
_entity_poly.pdbx_strand_id
1 'polypeptide(L)'
;MEFTSVLPGVRLEKEDQDGNKEVIFLSQNDRILVKTLDGQERKGIFLQIEFARYTEEDDVLFMHKDNGENEGIPFDTIDDIRKESN
;
A
#
# COMPACT_ATOMS: atom_id res chain seq x y z
N MET A 1 9.16 31.87 0.23
CA MET A 1 9.05 30.45 -0.17
C MET A 1 7.60 30.07 0.02
N GLU A 2 6.93 29.61 -1.03
CA GLU A 2 5.52 29.18 -0.97
C GLU A 2 5.47 27.68 -1.22
N PHE A 3 4.82 26.94 -0.31
CA PHE A 3 4.54 25.53 -0.49
C PHE A 3 3.24 25.39 -1.29
N THR A 4 3.28 24.71 -2.43
CA THR A 4 2.11 24.51 -3.32
C THR A 4 1.37 23.20 -3.04
N SER A 5 2.01 22.25 -2.35
CA SER A 5 1.41 20.97 -1.96
C SER A 5 2.21 20.30 -0.85
N VAL A 6 1.50 19.64 0.08
CA VAL A 6 2.07 18.71 1.06
C VAL A 6 1.17 17.49 1.09
N LEU A 7 1.72 16.30 0.86
CA LEU A 7 0.98 15.03 0.89
C LEU A 7 1.61 14.10 1.93
N PRO A 8 0.84 13.56 2.88
CA PRO A 8 1.31 12.51 3.75
C PRO A 8 1.54 11.22 2.95
N GLY A 9 2.53 10.44 3.36
CA GLY A 9 2.84 9.17 2.74
C GLY A 9 3.64 8.25 3.64
N VAL A 10 3.80 7.02 3.17
CA VAL A 10 4.50 5.92 3.85
C VAL A 10 5.62 5.42 2.96
N ARG A 11 6.75 5.11 3.57
CA ARG A 11 7.86 4.39 2.94
C ARG A 11 7.64 2.91 3.22
N LEU A 12 7.47 2.11 2.18
CA LEU A 12 7.41 0.66 2.28
C LEU A 12 8.72 0.09 1.74
N GLU A 13 9.35 -0.77 2.53
CA GLU A 13 10.51 -1.57 2.13
C GLU A 13 10.07 -3.02 2.15
N LYS A 14 10.18 -3.69 1.00
CA LYS A 14 9.81 -5.10 0.83
C LYS A 14 10.99 -5.85 0.25
N GLU A 15 11.11 -7.12 0.62
CA GLU A 15 12.17 -8.02 0.18
C GLU A 15 11.52 -9.24 -0.47
N ASP A 16 11.99 -9.63 -1.67
CA ASP A 16 11.51 -10.84 -2.33
C ASP A 16 12.22 -12.11 -1.83
N GLN A 17 11.83 -13.27 -2.35
CA GLN A 17 12.40 -14.56 -1.95
C GLN A 17 13.88 -14.73 -2.31
N ASP A 18 14.38 -13.95 -3.28
CA ASP A 18 15.78 -13.95 -3.71
C ASP A 18 16.62 -12.93 -2.89
N GLY A 19 15.99 -12.22 -1.94
CA GLY A 19 16.64 -11.21 -1.10
C GLY A 19 16.76 -9.84 -1.77
N ASN A 20 16.09 -9.62 -2.91
CA ASN A 20 16.09 -8.32 -3.55
C ASN A 20 15.16 -7.37 -2.79
N LYS A 21 15.70 -6.19 -2.46
CA LYS A 21 14.95 -5.15 -1.77
C LYS A 21 14.37 -4.14 -2.75
N GLU A 22 13.09 -3.85 -2.58
CA GLU A 22 12.40 -2.77 -3.27
C GLU A 22 11.88 -1.77 -2.24
N VAL A 23 12.09 -0.48 -2.52
CA VAL A 23 11.55 0.61 -1.71
C VAL A 23 10.55 1.38 -2.54
N ILE A 24 9.31 1.46 -2.06
CA ILE A 24 8.25 2.27 -2.66
C ILE A 24 7.77 3.33 -1.69
N PHE A 25 7.43 4.51 -2.22
CA PHE A 25 6.78 5.58 -1.47
C PHE A 25 5.35 5.72 -1.94
N LEU A 26 4.40 5.54 -1.02
CA LEU A 26 2.98 5.71 -1.27
C LEU A 26 2.48 6.96 -0.55
N SER A 27 1.87 7.87 -1.30
CA SER A 27 1.17 9.05 -0.78
C SER A 27 -0.33 8.90 -1.01
N GLN A 28 -1.12 9.60 -0.20
CA GLN A 28 -2.56 9.67 -0.45
C GLN A 28 -2.86 10.03 -1.91
N ASN A 29 -3.82 9.31 -2.50
CA ASN A 29 -4.23 9.40 -3.91
C ASN A 29 -3.34 8.67 -4.93
N ASP A 30 -2.27 8.00 -4.52
CA ASP A 30 -1.53 7.13 -5.43
C ASP A 30 -2.41 5.96 -5.88
N ARG A 31 -2.36 5.64 -7.18
CA ARG A 31 -2.92 4.40 -7.70
C ARG A 31 -2.01 3.24 -7.33
N ILE A 32 -2.59 2.19 -6.77
CA ILE A 32 -1.88 1.00 -6.33
C ILE A 32 -2.58 -0.28 -6.79
N LEU A 33 -1.76 -1.31 -6.95
CA LEU A 33 -2.18 -2.69 -7.11
C LEU A 33 -1.66 -3.48 -5.91
N VAL A 34 -2.57 -4.14 -5.21
CA VAL A 34 -2.26 -5.04 -4.09
C VAL A 34 -2.58 -6.46 -4.52
N LYS A 35 -1.57 -7.33 -4.49
CA LYS A 35 -1.71 -8.76 -4.71
C LYS A 35 -1.71 -9.45 -3.35
N THR A 36 -2.68 -10.32 -3.11
CA THR A 36 -2.78 -11.09 -1.87
C THR A 36 -2.25 -12.51 -2.05
N LEU A 37 -1.93 -13.15 -0.92
CA LEU A 37 -1.40 -14.52 -0.87
C LEU A 37 -2.35 -15.57 -1.48
N ASP A 38 -3.66 -15.30 -1.51
CA ASP A 38 -4.67 -16.13 -2.18
C ASP A 38 -4.71 -15.94 -3.72
N GLY A 39 -3.83 -15.10 -4.28
CA GLY A 39 -3.69 -14.84 -5.70
C GLY A 39 -4.66 -13.79 -6.27
N GLN A 40 -5.47 -13.15 -5.44
CA GLN A 40 -6.36 -12.07 -5.89
C GLN A 40 -5.62 -10.73 -6.03
N GLU A 41 -6.03 -9.92 -7.01
CA GLU A 41 -5.53 -8.55 -7.21
C GLU A 41 -6.60 -7.52 -6.87
N ARG A 42 -6.23 -6.50 -6.12
CA ARG A 42 -7.07 -5.33 -5.79
C ARG A 42 -6.42 -4.09 -6.38
N LYS A 43 -7.19 -3.33 -7.15
CA LYS A 43 -6.75 -2.09 -7.80
C LYS A 43 -7.56 -0.91 -7.31
N GLY A 44 -6.90 0.22 -7.12
CA GLY A 44 -7.56 1.42 -6.65
C GLY A 44 -6.59 2.45 -6.09
N ILE A 45 -7.13 3.32 -5.24
CA ILE A 45 -6.45 4.46 -4.68
C ILE A 45 -6.02 4.18 -3.24
N PHE A 46 -4.75 4.40 -2.94
CA PHE A 46 -4.21 4.34 -1.58
C PHE A 46 -4.80 5.43 -0.69
N LEU A 47 -5.30 5.04 0.49
CA LEU A 47 -5.86 5.94 1.48
C LEU A 47 -4.90 6.14 2.66
N GLN A 48 -4.55 5.07 3.36
CA GLN A 48 -3.68 5.10 4.53
C GLN A 48 -3.21 3.69 4.94
N ILE A 49 -2.27 3.63 5.87
CA ILE A 49 -1.97 2.42 6.66
C ILE A 49 -2.37 2.70 8.10
N GLU A 50 -3.12 1.79 8.71
CA GLU A 50 -3.27 1.74 10.15
C GLU A 50 -2.15 0.86 10.72
N PHE A 51 -1.26 1.47 11.50
CA PHE A 51 -0.14 0.77 12.12
C PHE A 51 -0.59 0.11 13.42
N ALA A 52 -0.36 -1.18 13.54
CA ALA A 52 -0.54 -1.90 14.78
C ALA A 52 0.55 -1.54 15.79
N ARG A 53 0.26 -1.76 17.08
CA ARG A 53 1.17 -1.35 18.17
C ARG A 53 2.36 -2.28 18.39
N TYR A 54 2.29 -3.52 17.88
CA TYR A 54 3.18 -4.60 18.33
C TYR A 54 3.92 -5.30 17.20
N THR A 55 3.30 -5.55 16.05
CA THR A 55 3.92 -6.21 14.89
C THR A 55 3.45 -5.56 13.58
N GLU A 56 4.35 -5.46 12.60
CA GLU A 56 4.02 -4.93 11.26
C GLU A 56 3.05 -5.86 10.50
N GLU A 57 3.01 -7.16 10.84
CA GLU A 57 2.07 -8.14 10.29
C GLU A 57 0.60 -7.79 10.57
N ASP A 58 0.35 -7.08 11.68
CA ASP A 58 -0.98 -6.63 12.10
C ASP A 58 -1.37 -5.28 11.45
N ASP A 59 -0.48 -4.67 10.64
CA ASP A 59 -0.79 -3.43 9.94
C ASP A 59 -1.89 -3.66 8.90
N VAL A 60 -2.69 -2.63 8.63
CA VAL A 60 -3.79 -2.71 7.66
C VAL A 60 -3.66 -1.62 6.61
N LEU A 61 -3.54 -2.02 5.35
CA LEU A 61 -3.59 -1.11 4.21
C LEU A 61 -5.04 -0.81 3.84
N PHE A 62 -5.40 0.47 3.81
CA PHE A 62 -6.72 0.91 3.35
C PHE A 62 -6.65 1.50 1.94
N MET A 63 -7.58 1.07 1.08
CA MET A 63 -7.71 1.56 -0.28
C MET A 63 -9.17 1.80 -0.69
N HIS A 64 -9.38 2.72 -1.62
CA HIS A 64 -10.63 2.88 -2.36
C HIS A 64 -10.50 2.16 -3.70
N LYS A 65 -11.19 1.04 -3.85
CA LYS A 65 -11.11 0.20 -5.05
C LYS A 65 -11.75 0.87 -6.26
N ASP A 66 -11.32 0.46 -7.44
CA ASP A 66 -11.88 0.94 -8.72
C ASP A 66 -13.39 0.63 -8.88
N ASN A 67 -13.91 -0.36 -8.15
CA ASN A 67 -15.35 -0.67 -8.13
C ASN A 67 -16.17 0.26 -7.21
N GLY A 68 -15.53 1.24 -6.55
CA GLY A 68 -16.17 2.22 -5.67
C GLY A 68 -16.29 1.80 -4.20
N GLU A 69 -15.84 0.60 -3.83
CA GLU A 69 -15.84 0.12 -2.44
C GLU A 69 -14.53 0.48 -1.72
N ASN A 70 -14.62 0.71 -0.41
CA ASN A 70 -13.44 0.80 0.45
C ASN A 70 -13.09 -0.58 1.01
N GLU A 71 -11.81 -0.90 1.05
CA GLU A 71 -11.31 -2.17 1.60
C GLU A 71 -10.10 -1.92 2.50
N GLY A 72 -10.07 -2.63 3.63
CA GLY A 72 -8.90 -2.76 4.49
C GLY A 72 -8.29 -4.14 4.28
N ILE A 73 -7.00 -4.18 3.94
CA ILE A 73 -6.25 -5.39 3.61
C ILE A 73 -5.16 -5.57 4.67
N PRO A 74 -5.26 -6.60 5.53
CA PRO A 74 -4.22 -6.92 6.51
C PRO A 74 -2.89 -7.27 5.83
N PHE A 75 -1.78 -6.78 6.36
CA PHE A 75 -0.45 -6.96 5.78
C PHE A 75 -0.02 -8.43 5.72
N ASP A 76 -0.41 -9.24 6.70
CA ASP A 76 -0.19 -10.70 6.72
C ASP A 76 -0.88 -11.45 5.55
N THR A 77 -1.82 -10.81 4.85
CA THR A 77 -2.48 -11.36 3.66
C THR A 77 -1.89 -10.88 2.33
N ILE A 78 -0.95 -9.94 2.37
CA ILE A 78 -0.38 -9.29 1.18
C ILE A 78 0.83 -10.07 0.68
N ASP A 79 0.83 -10.35 -0.63
CA ASP A 79 1.98 -10.91 -1.36
C ASP A 79 2.86 -9.79 -1.94
N ASP A 80 2.23 -8.77 -2.54
CA ASP A 80 2.94 -7.67 -3.17
C ASP A 80 2.11 -6.37 -3.20
N ILE A 81 2.78 -5.23 -3.17
CA ILE A 81 2.20 -3.90 -3.37
C ILE A 81 3.01 -3.18 -4.44
N ARG A 82 2.32 -2.63 -5.44
CA ARG A 82 2.92 -1.84 -6.51
C ARG A 82 2.23 -0.51 -6.65
N LYS A 83 3.01 0.55 -6.82
CA LYS A 83 2.52 1.85 -7.26
C LYS A 83 2.35 1.82 -8.77
N GLU A 84 1.15 2.08 -9.26
CA GLU A 84 0.93 2.26 -10.69
C GLU A 84 1.48 3.63 -11.11
N SER A 85 2.26 3.66 -12.19
CA SER A 85 2.68 4.93 -12.79
C SER A 85 1.54 5.45 -13.66
N ASN A 86 1.15 6.71 -13.44
CA ASN A 86 0.20 7.41 -14.32
C ASN A 86 0.82 7.71 -15.69
#